data_AF-W5T6Z4-F1
#
_entry.id   AF-W5T6Z4-F1
#
_cell.length_a   1.000
_cell.length_b   1.000
_cell.length_c   1.000
_cell.angle_alpha   90.00
_cell.angle_beta   90.00
_cell.angle_gamma   90.00
#
_symmetry.space_group_name_H-M   'P 1'
#
loop_
_entity.id
_entity.type
_entity.pdbx_description
1 polymer ?
#
loop_
_entity_poly.entity_id
_entity_poly.type
_entity_poly.pdbx_seq_one_letter_code
_entity_poly.pdbx_strand_id
1 'polypeptide(L)'
;IRIVVTRYEENGIIKASTFSKAYYIEFRFKKGSVFCYLVGIAYLLREEKSHKKYYDSLTKTFLSLEAQVYEFYGKKLPDGGLINKWIEKNLK
;
A
#
# COMPACT_ATOMS: atom_id res chain seq x y z
N ILE A 1 5.06 8.20 -7.84
CA ILE A 1 3.77 8.61 -7.24
C ILE A 1 2.97 9.32 -8.33
N ARG A 2 1.71 8.93 -8.58
CA ARG A 2 0.83 9.69 -9.49
C ARG A 2 0.13 10.77 -8.67
N ILE A 3 0.45 12.03 -8.96
CA ILE A 3 -0.16 13.20 -8.32
C ILE A 3 -1.45 13.47 -9.08
N VAL A 4 -2.57 13.48 -8.37
CA VAL A 4 -3.86 13.89 -8.92
C VAL A 4 -4.00 15.38 -8.64
N VAL A 5 -4.32 16.15 -9.69
CA VAL A 5 -4.59 17.57 -9.60
C VAL A 5 -6.10 17.76 -9.70
N THR A 6 -6.72 18.28 -8.64
CA THR A 6 -8.14 18.67 -8.66
C THR A 6 -8.22 20.17 -8.60
N ARG A 7 -8.99 20.75 -9.53
CA ARG A 7 -9.34 22.17 -9.51
C ARG A 7 -10.74 22.33 -8.93
N TYR A 8 -10.94 23.34 -8.11
CA TYR A 8 -12.24 23.66 -7.52
C TYR A 8 -12.39 25.18 -7.40
N GLU A 9 -13.62 25.65 -7.35
CA GLU A 9 -13.94 27.06 -7.16
C GLU A 9 -14.30 27.31 -5.70
N GLU A 10 -13.72 28.34 -5.10
CA GLU A 10 -14.08 28.80 -3.77
C GLU A 10 -14.17 30.33 -3.80
N ASN A 11 -15.36 30.88 -3.51
CA ASN A 11 -15.65 32.32 -3.54
C ASN A 11 -15.27 33.00 -4.88
N GLY A 12 -15.52 32.34 -6.02
CA GLY A 12 -15.19 32.87 -7.34
C GLY A 12 -13.70 32.78 -7.71
N ILE A 13 -12.86 32.21 -6.85
CA ILE A 13 -11.43 31.99 -7.12
C ILE A 13 -11.22 30.51 -7.46
N ILE A 14 -10.64 30.24 -8.64
CA ILE A 14 -10.24 28.88 -9.02
C ILE A 14 -8.97 28.50 -8.24
N LYS A 15 -9.09 27.48 -7.41
CA LYS A 15 -8.00 26.88 -6.64
C LYS A 15 -7.64 25.51 -7.20
N ALA A 16 -6.43 25.07 -6.91
CA ALA A 16 -5.97 23.73 -7.26
C ALA A 16 -5.36 23.05 -6.04
N SER A 17 -5.72 21.79 -5.83
CA SER A 17 -5.11 20.93 -4.81
C SER A 17 -4.47 19.71 -5.46
N THR A 18 -3.30 19.35 -4.96
CA THR A 18 -2.61 18.13 -5.34
C THR A 18 -2.72 17.11 -4.23
N PHE A 19 -3.04 15.87 -4.58
CA PHE A 19 -2.98 14.76 -3.64
C PHE A 19 -2.30 13.57 -4.28
N SER A 20 -1.49 12.88 -3.47
CA SER A 20 -0.95 11.59 -3.85
C SER A 20 -2.09 10.58 -3.86
N LYS A 21 -2.21 9.79 -4.94
CA LYS A 21 -3.15 8.67 -4.94
C LYS A 21 -2.82 7.74 -3.75
N ALA A 22 -3.71 7.69 -2.77
CA ALA A 22 -3.60 6.77 -1.65
C ALA A 22 -4.05 5.38 -2.10
N TYR A 23 -3.34 4.38 -1.59
CA TYR A 23 -3.72 2.98 -1.75
C TYR A 23 -3.92 2.41 -0.35
N TYR A 24 -4.72 1.35 -0.26
CA TYR A 24 -4.85 0.60 0.97
C TYR A 24 -4.78 -0.90 0.72
N ILE A 25 -4.37 -1.64 1.74
CA ILE A 25 -4.57 -3.09 1.84
C ILE A 25 -5.70 -3.30 2.84
N GLU A 26 -6.74 -4.04 2.43
CA GLU A 26 -7.79 -4.52 3.33
C GLU A 26 -7.57 -6.00 3.61
N PHE A 27 -7.31 -6.32 4.87
CA PHE A 27 -7.36 -7.70 5.35
C PHE A 27 -8.78 -7.99 5.78
N ARG A 28 -9.50 -8.82 5.01
CA ARG A 28 -10.90 -9.20 5.27
C ARG A 28 -11.02 -10.44 6.14
N PHE A 29 -11.87 -10.36 7.17
CA PHE A 29 -12.15 -11.47 8.09
C PHE A 29 -13.67 -11.66 8.25
N LYS A 30 -14.06 -12.81 8.84
CA LYS A 30 -15.48 -13.16 9.03
C LYS A 30 -16.27 -12.15 9.88
N LYS A 31 -15.61 -11.42 10.79
CA LYS A 31 -16.26 -10.49 11.74
C LYS A 31 -15.74 -9.04 11.63
N GLY A 32 -14.98 -8.70 10.60
CA GLY A 32 -14.41 -7.36 10.44
C GLY A 32 -13.28 -7.29 9.42
N SER A 33 -12.71 -6.11 9.25
CA SER A 33 -11.59 -5.85 8.35
C SER A 33 -10.55 -4.95 9.01
N VAL A 34 -9.28 -5.15 8.65
CA VAL A 34 -8.19 -4.22 8.98
C VAL A 34 -7.78 -3.48 7.71
N PHE A 35 -7.86 -2.15 7.74
CA PHE A 35 -7.46 -1.28 6.64
C PHE A 35 -6.10 -0.66 6.93
N CYS A 36 -5.14 -0.87 6.03
CA CYS A 36 -3.84 -0.22 6.10
C CYS A 36 -3.75 0.80 4.96
N TYR A 37 -3.83 2.09 5.30
CA TYR A 37 -3.68 3.19 4.36
C TYR A 37 -2.21 3.49 4.16
N LEU A 38 -1.74 3.35 2.92
CA LEU A 38 -0.32 3.26 2.63
C LEU A 38 0.04 4.27 1.57
N VAL A 39 0.64 5.37 2.03
CA VAL A 39 1.33 6.30 1.14
C VAL A 39 2.58 5.58 0.64
N GLY A 40 2.59 5.26 -0.65
CA GLY A 40 3.77 4.69 -1.30
C GLY A 40 3.77 3.19 -1.53
N ILE A 41 2.66 2.45 -1.35
CA ILE A 41 2.60 1.04 -1.80
C ILE A 41 2.95 0.90 -3.30
N ALA A 42 2.65 1.93 -4.10
CA ALA A 42 2.99 1.98 -5.52
C ALA A 42 4.51 2.01 -5.78
N TYR A 43 5.36 2.24 -4.76
CA TYR A 43 6.80 2.07 -4.89
C TYR A 43 7.21 0.59 -4.90
N LEU A 44 6.43 -0.29 -4.28
CA LEU A 44 6.69 -1.73 -4.31
C LEU A 44 6.49 -2.33 -5.71
N LEU A 45 5.74 -1.65 -6.57
CA LEU A 45 5.44 -2.10 -7.93
C LEU A 45 6.44 -1.60 -8.97
N ARG A 46 7.50 -0.91 -8.55
CA ARG A 46 8.49 -0.28 -9.42
C ARG A 46 9.76 -1.10 -9.38
N GLU A 47 9.96 -1.95 -10.38
CA GLU A 47 11.14 -2.80 -10.46
C GLU A 47 12.43 -1.95 -10.44
N GLU A 48 12.41 -0.77 -11.07
CA GLU A 48 13.55 0.14 -11.10
C GLU A 48 13.90 0.73 -9.73
N LYS A 49 13.06 0.54 -8.72
CA LYS A 49 13.28 0.98 -7.33
C LYS A 49 13.55 -0.17 -6.37
N SER A 50 13.45 -1.43 -6.81
CA SER A 50 13.66 -2.62 -5.98
C SER A 50 15.02 -2.65 -5.27
N HIS A 51 16.06 -2.12 -5.90
CA HIS A 51 17.42 -2.05 -5.35
C HIS A 51 17.63 -0.92 -4.31
N LYS A 52 16.62 -0.10 -4.03
CA LYS A 52 16.76 1.04 -3.11
C LYS A 52 16.49 0.60 -1.68
N LYS A 53 17.30 1.08 -0.73
CA LYS A 53 17.12 0.87 0.71
C LYS A 53 15.70 1.15 1.22
N TYR A 54 15.04 2.17 0.64
CA TYR A 54 13.65 2.49 0.96
C TYR A 54 12.68 1.36 0.57
N TYR A 55 12.88 0.76 -0.60
CA TYR A 55 12.09 -0.39 -1.06
C TYR A 55 12.22 -1.55 -0.07
N ASP A 56 13.44 -1.91 0.31
CA ASP A 56 13.67 -3.00 1.27
C ASP A 56 13.01 -2.74 2.63
N SER A 57 13.16 -1.52 3.15
CA SER A 57 12.54 -1.13 4.43
C SER A 57 11.02 -1.18 4.35
N LEU A 58 10.45 -0.72 3.23
CA LEU A 58 9.02 -0.72 2.98
C LEU A 58 8.50 -2.17 2.88
N THR A 59 9.14 -3.02 2.08
CA THR A 59 8.82 -4.44 1.93
C THR A 59 8.88 -5.17 3.27
N LYS A 60 9.95 -4.98 4.06
CA LYS A 60 10.06 -5.58 5.40
C LYS A 60 8.94 -5.16 6.34
N THR A 61 8.59 -3.87 6.33
CA THR A 61 7.47 -3.35 7.14
C THR A 61 6.16 -4.05 6.76
N PHE A 62 5.94 -4.23 5.46
CA PHE A 62 4.74 -4.90 4.97
C PHE A 62 4.66 -6.38 5.33
N LEU A 63 5.75 -7.11 5.15
CA LEU A 63 5.79 -8.53 5.49
C LEU A 63 5.65 -8.75 7.00
N SER A 64 6.22 -7.86 7.83
CA SER A 64 6.03 -7.91 9.28
C SER A 64 4.58 -7.63 9.66
N LEU A 65 3.95 -6.62 9.06
CA LEU A 65 2.54 -6.30 9.30
C LEU A 65 1.62 -7.45 8.90
N GLU A 66 1.87 -8.08 7.75
CA GLU A 66 1.11 -9.26 7.31
C GLU A 66 1.20 -10.40 8.33
N ALA A 67 2.42 -10.72 8.80
CA ALA A 67 2.63 -11.74 9.82
C ALA A 67 1.88 -11.41 11.12
N GLN A 68 1.99 -10.18 11.62
CA GLN A 68 1.31 -9.72 12.83
C GLN A 68 -0.21 -9.80 12.71
N VAL A 69 -0.77 -9.44 11.55
CA VAL A 69 -2.21 -9.56 11.30
C VAL A 69 -2.63 -11.02 11.34
N TYR A 70 -1.88 -11.92 10.70
CA TYR A 70 -2.19 -13.35 10.74
C TYR A 70 -2.10 -13.93 12.16
N GLU A 71 -1.05 -13.57 12.92
CA GLU A 71 -0.85 -13.95 14.32
C GLU A 71 -1.98 -13.46 15.22
N PHE A 72 -2.38 -12.18 15.09
CA PHE A 72 -3.48 -11.59 15.86
C PHE A 72 -4.79 -12.37 15.70
N TYR A 73 -5.04 -12.93 14.52
CA TYR A 73 -6.23 -13.76 14.25
C TYR A 73 -6.02 -15.25 14.49
N GLY A 74 -4.87 -15.67 15.04
CA GLY A 74 -4.55 -17.08 15.29
C GLY A 74 -4.47 -17.92 14.02
N LYS A 75 -4.12 -17.30 12.88
CA LYS A 75 -4.02 -17.96 11.57
C LYS A 75 -2.56 -18.15 11.17
N LYS A 76 -2.30 -19.22 10.42
CA LYS A 76 -0.99 -19.42 9.77
C LYS A 76 -0.91 -18.59 8.49
N LEU A 77 0.20 -17.88 8.32
CA LEU A 77 0.52 -17.19 7.07
C LEU A 77 0.70 -18.24 5.95
N PRO A 78 0.09 -18.07 4.76
CA PRO A 78 0.31 -18.97 3.64
C PRO A 78 1.77 -18.96 3.20
N ASP A 79 2.25 -20.07 2.65
CA ASP A 79 3.61 -20.14 2.13
C ASP A 79 3.86 -19.06 1.06
N GLY A 80 5.00 -18.39 1.18
CA GLY A 80 5.37 -17.21 0.41
C GLY A 80 4.68 -15.90 0.81
N GLY A 81 3.60 -15.90 1.61
CA GLY A 81 2.83 -14.69 1.96
C GLY A 81 2.00 -14.13 0.78
N LEU A 82 0.94 -13.38 1.08
CA LEU A 82 0.09 -12.76 0.04
C LEU A 82 0.74 -11.51 -0.53
N ILE A 83 1.47 -10.75 0.29
CA ILE A 83 2.10 -9.51 -0.17
C ILE A 83 3.21 -9.80 -1.18
N ASN A 84 4.09 -10.79 -0.95
CA ASN A 84 5.13 -11.14 -1.93
C ASN A 84 4.51 -11.59 -3.26
N LYS A 85 3.52 -12.50 -3.21
CA LYS A 85 2.81 -12.96 -4.43
C LYS A 85 2.16 -11.81 -5.19
N TRP A 86 1.63 -10.82 -4.47
CA TRP A 86 1.07 -9.62 -5.08
C TRP A 86 2.14 -8.74 -5.72
N ILE A 87 3.28 -8.51 -5.04
CA ILE A 87 4.42 -7.75 -5.57
C ILE A 87 4.93 -8.42 -6.85
N GLU A 88 5.21 -9.72 -6.82
CA GLU A 88 5.68 -10.51 -7.98
C GLU A 88 4.72 -10.41 -9.17
N LYS A 89 3.41 -10.52 -8.93
CA LYS A 89 2.39 -10.42 -9.98
C LYS A 89 2.27 -9.03 -10.61
N ASN A 90 2.61 -7.98 -9.86
CA ASN A 90 2.36 -6.59 -10.25
C ASN A 90 3.65 -5.78 -10.46
N LEU A 91 4.82 -6.42 -10.36
CA LEU A 91 6.09 -5.80 -10.69
C LEU A 91 6.05 -5.34 -12.15
N LYS A 92 6.39 -4.07 -12.37
CA LYS A 92 6.45 -3.43 -13.69
C LYS A 92 7.65 -2.50 -13.77
#